data_AF-A0AB40D4K6-F1
#
_entry.id   AF-A0AB40D4K6-F1
#
_cell.length_a   1.000
_cell.length_b   1.000
_cell.length_c   1.000
_cell.angle_alpha   90.00
_cell.angle_beta   90.00
_cell.angle_gamma   90.00
#
_symmetry.space_group_name_H-M   'P 1'
#
loop_
_entity.id
_entity.type
_entity.pdbx_description
1 polymer ?
#
loop_
_entity_poly.entity_id
_entity_poly.type
_entity_poly.pdbx_seq_one_letter_code
_entity_poly.pdbx_strand_id
1 'polypeptide(L)'
;MLLTAAAQVVPLVLKVYACIVGDAELFHRLFALLVQKFHSDSLLDRRGFLIVSNLCALLNAEQVYRKFSSLIEGEDNLEFASEFVQKLNSILITSSYLADMRALLKQTLVNAAGKDLFLSLYSSWCHSARATISLCLLSQVYHHANCVILSMVEEDRMMKPLIGATIVVFWLELPSFAHIKQQLLEDRMSVWLKKLLYRLIMLLPRDSKAFELLSESLGSLPKHNSVGTQFECASCGNQHLETLQLADPDDENQDIGNTKDAINFASLLEKFMHIQRKFFNHLKTKMLLQRHKSASSS
;
A
#
# COMPACT_ATOMS: atom_id res chain seq x y z
N MET A 1 -11.61 33.50 -28.90
CA MET A 1 -10.88 34.04 -27.73
C MET A 1 -10.51 33.01 -26.66
N LEU A 2 -11.08 31.81 -26.61
CA LEU A 2 -10.69 30.77 -25.62
C LEU A 2 -9.41 29.98 -25.97
N LEU A 3 -8.97 29.99 -27.23
CA LEU A 3 -7.72 29.33 -27.66
C LEU A 3 -6.44 30.15 -27.39
N THR A 4 -6.55 31.46 -27.19
CA THR A 4 -5.39 32.34 -26.98
C THR A 4 -4.91 32.38 -25.53
N ALA A 5 -5.79 32.09 -24.55
CA ALA A 5 -5.40 31.98 -23.15
C ALA A 5 -4.60 30.69 -22.86
N ALA A 6 -4.93 29.58 -23.53
CA ALA A 6 -4.19 28.31 -23.38
C ALA A 6 -2.77 28.37 -23.97
N ALA A 7 -2.58 29.12 -25.06
CA ALA A 7 -1.29 29.22 -25.76
C ALA A 7 -0.19 29.95 -24.96
N GLN A 8 -0.54 30.80 -23.99
CA GLN A 8 0.43 31.47 -23.11
C GLN A 8 0.62 30.75 -21.76
N VAL A 9 -0.40 30.02 -21.29
CA VAL A 9 -0.33 29.27 -20.03
C VAL A 9 0.51 28.00 -20.20
N VAL A 10 0.43 27.32 -21.34
CA VAL A 10 1.18 26.08 -21.59
C VAL A 10 2.71 26.29 -21.50
N PRO A 11 3.32 27.31 -22.14
CA PRO A 11 4.74 27.62 -21.99
C PRO A 11 5.13 28.00 -20.56
N LEU A 12 4.28 28.76 -19.85
CA LEU A 12 4.57 29.20 -18.48
C LEU A 12 4.52 28.03 -17.49
N VAL A 13 3.53 27.15 -17.66
CA VAL A 13 3.39 25.90 -16.90
C VAL A 13 4.57 24.98 -17.20
N LEU A 14 4.97 24.82 -18.47
CA LEU A 14 6.15 24.05 -18.87
C LEU A 14 7.47 24.64 -18.35
N LYS A 15 7.56 25.97 -18.19
CA LYS A 15 8.76 26.66 -17.69
C LYS A 15 8.86 26.59 -16.16
N VAL A 16 7.76 26.80 -15.46
CA VAL A 16 7.64 26.53 -14.02
C VAL A 16 7.90 25.05 -13.75
N TYR A 17 7.41 24.17 -14.61
CA TYR A 17 7.66 22.73 -14.59
C TYR A 17 9.15 22.38 -14.78
N ALA A 18 9.81 22.93 -15.79
CA ALA A 18 11.24 22.72 -16.02
C ALA A 18 12.09 23.25 -14.84
N CYS A 19 11.69 24.37 -14.23
CA CYS A 19 12.33 24.89 -13.02
C CYS A 19 12.09 24.00 -11.79
N ILE A 20 10.87 23.47 -11.62
CA ILE A 20 10.53 22.57 -10.51
C ILE A 20 11.26 21.23 -10.63
N VAL A 21 11.38 20.68 -11.85
CA VAL A 21 12.12 19.42 -12.10
C VAL A 21 13.63 19.64 -12.02
N GLY A 22 14.12 20.83 -12.38
CA GLY A 22 15.54 21.18 -12.36
C GLY A 22 16.08 21.62 -11.00
N ASP A 23 15.23 22.00 -10.04
CA ASP A 23 15.63 22.51 -8.73
C ASP A 23 14.99 21.69 -7.59
N ALA A 24 15.82 20.87 -6.94
CA ALA A 24 15.41 19.99 -5.85
C ALA A 24 14.87 20.76 -4.61
N GLU A 25 15.34 21.99 -4.37
CA GLU A 25 14.88 22.80 -3.24
C GLU A 25 13.46 23.35 -3.52
N LEU A 26 13.22 23.86 -4.73
CA LEU A 26 11.90 24.31 -5.14
C LEU A 26 10.89 23.16 -5.17
N PHE A 27 11.31 21.99 -5.67
CA PHE A 27 10.52 20.78 -5.62
C PHE A 27 10.14 20.42 -4.18
N HIS A 28 11.11 20.42 -3.27
CA HIS A 28 10.84 20.14 -1.85
C HIS A 28 9.88 21.16 -1.22
N ARG A 29 10.12 22.46 -1.44
CA ARG A 29 9.31 23.53 -0.87
C ARG A 29 7.87 23.48 -1.37
N LEU A 30 7.65 23.21 -2.66
CA LEU A 30 6.32 23.06 -3.24
C LEU A 30 5.53 21.94 -2.55
N PHE A 31 6.14 20.76 -2.43
CA PHE A 31 5.45 19.61 -1.82
C PHE A 31 5.23 19.80 -0.32
N ALA A 32 6.17 20.43 0.40
CA ALA A 32 6.00 20.76 1.81
C ALA A 32 4.82 21.72 2.02
N LEU A 33 4.73 22.80 1.23
CA LEU A 33 3.60 23.73 1.26
C LEU A 33 2.27 23.04 0.91
N LEU A 34 2.31 22.11 -0.05
CA LEU A 34 1.12 21.38 -0.45
C LEU A 34 0.63 20.43 0.65
N VAL A 35 1.53 19.70 1.31
CA VAL A 35 1.19 18.84 2.46
C VAL A 35 0.61 19.68 3.60
N GLN A 36 1.22 20.84 3.89
CA GLN A 36 0.68 21.78 4.88
C GLN A 36 -0.74 22.25 4.52
N LYS A 37 -1.01 22.53 3.25
CA LYS A 37 -2.35 22.92 2.76
C LYS A 37 -3.36 21.78 2.80
N PHE A 38 -2.91 20.56 2.54
CA PHE A 38 -3.75 19.38 2.71
C PHE A 38 -4.14 19.16 4.18
N HIS A 39 -3.24 19.47 5.11
CA HIS A 39 -3.49 19.41 6.55
C HIS A 39 -4.50 20.46 7.02
N SER A 40 -4.36 21.72 6.58
CA SER A 40 -5.15 22.83 7.12
C SER A 40 -6.55 22.99 6.53
N ASP A 41 -6.75 22.77 5.23
CA ASP A 41 -7.90 23.35 4.50
C ASP A 41 -8.96 22.32 4.06
N SER A 42 -9.01 21.11 4.62
CA SER A 42 -9.83 19.96 4.13
C SER A 42 -9.66 19.69 2.62
N LEU A 43 -8.57 20.21 2.05
CA LEU A 43 -8.29 20.21 0.62
C LEU A 43 -8.04 18.79 0.12
N LEU A 44 -7.46 17.95 1.00
CA LEU A 44 -7.17 16.55 0.73
C LEU A 44 -8.45 15.78 0.41
N ASP A 45 -9.51 15.99 1.18
CA ASP A 45 -10.81 15.36 0.95
C ASP A 45 -11.51 15.88 -0.31
N ARG A 46 -11.53 17.20 -0.50
CA ARG A 46 -12.30 17.83 -1.57
C ARG A 46 -11.64 17.70 -2.94
N ARG A 47 -10.30 17.78 -3.00
CA ARG A 47 -9.54 17.93 -4.25
C ARG A 47 -8.30 17.06 -4.31
N GLY A 48 -7.98 16.27 -3.29
CA GLY A 48 -6.75 15.46 -3.22
C GLY A 48 -6.56 14.55 -4.43
N PHE A 49 -7.63 13.85 -4.87
CA PHE A 49 -7.58 13.01 -6.07
C PHE A 49 -7.12 13.78 -7.31
N LEU A 50 -7.75 14.92 -7.59
CA LEU A 50 -7.46 15.73 -8.77
C LEU A 50 -6.07 16.34 -8.71
N ILE A 51 -5.69 16.91 -7.56
CA ILE A 51 -4.38 17.55 -7.39
C ILE A 51 -3.26 16.53 -7.54
N VAL A 52 -3.31 15.42 -6.80
CA VAL A 52 -2.27 14.39 -6.86
C VAL A 52 -2.21 13.73 -8.24
N SER A 53 -3.35 13.44 -8.88
CA SER A 53 -3.36 12.86 -10.22
C SER A 53 -2.77 13.81 -11.27
N ASN A 54 -3.07 15.10 -11.19
CA ASN A 54 -2.47 16.10 -12.07
C ASN A 54 -0.96 16.25 -11.82
N LEU A 55 -0.51 16.20 -10.56
CA LEU A 55 0.92 16.20 -10.26
C LEU A 55 1.62 14.97 -10.85
N CYS A 56 1.01 13.79 -10.77
CA CYS A 56 1.56 12.57 -11.38
C CYS A 56 1.64 12.66 -12.91
N ALA A 57 0.61 13.22 -13.54
CA ALA A 57 0.56 13.43 -14.98
C ALA A 57 1.61 14.44 -15.45
N LEU A 58 1.94 15.43 -14.62
CA LEU A 58 2.93 16.45 -14.93
C LEU A 58 4.35 16.00 -14.56
N LEU A 59 4.66 15.71 -13.28
CA LEU A 59 6.00 15.66 -12.66
C LEU A 59 6.64 14.27 -12.53
N ASN A 60 6.14 13.28 -13.26
CA ASN A 60 6.42 11.85 -13.05
C ASN A 60 5.82 11.32 -11.73
N ALA A 61 4.96 10.30 -11.85
CA ALA A 61 4.25 9.71 -10.72
C ALA A 61 5.16 9.15 -9.62
N GLU A 62 6.29 8.55 -9.99
CA GLU A 62 7.23 7.95 -9.06
C GLU A 62 7.88 9.02 -8.17
N GLN A 63 8.37 10.11 -8.76
CA GLN A 63 8.98 11.22 -8.02
C GLN A 63 7.99 11.88 -7.07
N VAL A 64 6.75 12.09 -7.54
CA VAL A 64 5.65 12.64 -6.75
C VAL A 64 5.37 11.77 -5.52
N TYR A 65 5.23 10.46 -5.70
CA TYR A 65 4.90 9.53 -4.62
C TYR A 65 6.06 9.36 -3.64
N ARG A 66 7.30 9.25 -4.11
CA ARG A 66 8.50 9.25 -3.26
C ARG A 66 8.57 10.52 -2.42
N LYS A 67 8.27 11.68 -3.02
CA LYS A 67 8.33 12.95 -2.30
C LYS A 67 7.26 13.06 -1.24
N PHE A 68 6.01 12.71 -1.55
CA PHE A 68 4.96 12.65 -0.54
C PHE A 68 5.31 11.66 0.56
N SER A 69 5.82 10.47 0.21
CA SER A 69 6.20 9.46 1.20
C SER A 69 7.27 9.97 2.16
N SER A 70 8.31 10.63 1.64
CA SER A 70 9.36 11.24 2.48
C SER A 70 8.85 12.32 3.43
N LEU A 71 7.85 13.10 3.02
CA LEU A 71 7.25 14.15 3.85
C LEU A 71 6.32 13.57 4.92
N ILE A 72 5.54 12.55 4.55
CA ILE A 72 4.58 11.91 5.45
C ILE A 72 5.28 11.04 6.49
N GLU A 73 6.42 10.41 6.17
CA GLU A 73 7.20 9.64 7.15
C GLU A 73 7.57 10.48 8.38
N GLY A 74 7.85 11.78 8.19
CA GLY A 74 8.17 12.72 9.27
C GLY A 74 6.95 13.42 9.90
N GLU A 75 5.73 13.06 9.53
CA GLU A 75 4.53 13.75 9.99
C GLU A 75 4.15 13.37 11.43
N ASP A 76 4.03 14.38 12.28
CA ASP A 76 3.69 14.21 13.70
C ASP A 76 2.19 13.96 13.90
N ASN A 77 1.35 14.53 13.04
CA ASN A 77 -0.09 14.29 13.09
C ASN A 77 -0.43 12.94 12.46
N LEU A 78 -0.48 11.91 13.32
CA LEU A 78 -0.69 10.53 12.88
C LEU A 78 -2.07 10.29 12.25
N GLU A 79 -3.10 11.06 12.64
CA GLU A 79 -4.44 10.99 12.03
C GLU A 79 -4.40 11.48 10.58
N PHE A 80 -3.81 12.65 10.36
CA PHE A 80 -3.62 13.19 9.02
C PHE A 80 -2.72 12.30 8.17
N ALA A 81 -1.59 11.83 8.70
CA ALA A 81 -0.69 10.93 7.98
C ALA A 81 -1.42 9.66 7.53
N SER A 82 -2.26 9.08 8.40
CA SER A 82 -3.07 7.91 8.05
C SER A 82 -4.09 8.21 6.95
N GLU A 83 -4.79 9.34 7.03
CA GLU A 83 -5.76 9.78 6.03
C GLU A 83 -5.11 10.04 4.67
N PHE A 84 -3.98 10.76 4.67
CA PHE A 84 -3.22 11.09 3.47
C PHE A 84 -2.76 9.83 2.75
N VAL A 85 -2.19 8.88 3.48
CA VAL A 85 -1.73 7.60 2.93
C VAL A 85 -2.90 6.79 2.37
N GLN A 86 -4.07 6.82 3.01
CA GLN A 86 -5.28 6.18 2.48
C GLN A 86 -5.71 6.80 1.15
N LYS A 87 -5.67 8.13 1.02
CA LYS A 87 -5.98 8.82 -0.24
C LYS A 87 -4.94 8.49 -1.33
N LEU A 88 -3.65 8.54 -1.02
CA LEU A 88 -2.60 8.13 -1.96
C LEU A 88 -2.79 6.70 -2.43
N ASN A 89 -3.05 5.77 -1.51
CA ASN A 89 -3.30 4.37 -1.87
C ASN A 89 -4.54 4.22 -2.77
N SER A 90 -5.61 4.96 -2.49
CA SER A 90 -6.81 4.96 -3.35
C SER A 90 -6.49 5.44 -4.77
N ILE A 91 -5.71 6.53 -4.90
CA ILE A 91 -5.30 7.09 -6.20
C ILE A 91 -4.37 6.11 -6.94
N LEU A 92 -3.38 5.53 -6.24
CA LEU A 92 -2.45 4.54 -6.78
C LEU A 92 -3.17 3.36 -7.44
N ILE A 93 -4.28 2.92 -6.86
CA ILE A 93 -5.02 1.76 -7.34
C ILE A 93 -6.01 2.13 -8.45
N THR A 94 -6.55 3.35 -8.46
CA THR A 94 -7.66 3.71 -9.37
C THR A 94 -7.23 4.54 -10.59
N SER A 95 -6.19 5.35 -10.46
CA SER A 95 -5.79 6.31 -11.49
C SER A 95 -5.02 5.64 -12.63
N SER A 96 -5.36 5.97 -13.88
CA SER A 96 -4.67 5.46 -15.06
C SER A 96 -3.23 5.99 -15.19
N TYR A 97 -2.95 7.20 -14.67
CA TYR A 97 -1.61 7.81 -14.68
C TYR A 97 -0.56 7.03 -13.87
N LEU A 98 -1.00 6.06 -13.05
CA LEU A 98 -0.13 5.24 -12.22
C LEU A 98 0.02 3.81 -12.74
N ALA A 99 -0.40 3.53 -13.98
CA ALA A 99 -0.29 2.19 -14.57
C ALA A 99 1.15 1.67 -14.58
N ASP A 100 2.11 2.50 -15.02
CA ASP A 100 3.53 2.14 -15.09
C ASP A 100 4.13 1.93 -13.68
N MET A 101 3.77 2.81 -12.75
CA MET A 101 4.19 2.69 -11.35
C MET A 101 3.64 1.40 -10.71
N ARG A 102 2.39 1.01 -11.00
CA ARG A 102 1.83 -0.27 -10.57
C ARG A 102 2.57 -1.46 -11.21
N ALA A 103 2.93 -1.37 -12.49
CA ALA A 103 3.70 -2.40 -13.17
C ALA A 103 5.10 -2.57 -12.54
N LEU A 104 5.75 -1.46 -12.19
CA LEU A 104 7.04 -1.46 -11.50
C LEU A 104 6.93 -2.07 -10.09
N LEU A 105 5.89 -1.71 -9.32
CA LEU A 105 5.63 -2.30 -8.00
C LEU A 105 5.41 -3.82 -8.06
N LYS A 106 4.72 -4.34 -9.07
CA LYS A 106 4.56 -5.80 -9.26
C LYS A 106 5.88 -6.55 -9.42
N GLN A 107 6.95 -5.86 -9.80
CA GLN A 107 8.28 -6.44 -9.99
C GLN A 107 9.17 -6.28 -8.75
N THR A 108 8.62 -5.91 -7.59
CA THR A 108 9.37 -5.62 -6.35
C THR A 108 10.38 -6.71 -5.96
N LEU A 109 10.05 -7.99 -6.18
CA LEU A 109 10.91 -9.12 -5.78
C LEU A 109 12.05 -9.42 -6.77
N VAL A 110 11.96 -8.92 -8.00
CA VAL A 110 12.87 -9.28 -9.11
C VAL A 110 13.59 -8.08 -9.74
N ASN A 111 13.07 -6.86 -9.53
CA ASN A 111 13.59 -5.63 -10.11
C ASN A 111 14.05 -4.67 -9.00
N ALA A 112 15.31 -4.22 -9.07
CA ALA A 112 15.91 -3.32 -8.09
C ALA A 112 15.19 -1.96 -7.98
N ALA A 113 14.72 -1.39 -9.09
CA ALA A 113 13.93 -0.15 -9.08
C ALA A 113 12.54 -0.37 -8.47
N GLY A 114 11.92 -1.53 -8.73
CA GLY A 114 10.66 -1.93 -8.08
C GLY A 114 10.83 -2.09 -6.56
N LYS A 115 11.90 -2.77 -6.14
CA LYS A 115 12.29 -2.90 -4.73
C LYS A 115 12.48 -1.55 -4.06
N ASP A 116 13.28 -0.67 -4.67
CA ASP A 116 13.58 0.65 -4.13
C ASP A 116 12.31 1.51 -4.01
N LEU A 117 11.44 1.47 -5.03
CA LEU A 117 10.14 2.13 -4.98
C LEU A 117 9.28 1.59 -3.83
N PHE A 118 9.13 0.27 -3.73
CA PHE A 118 8.37 -0.35 -2.64
C PHE A 118 8.89 0.09 -1.26
N LEU A 119 10.20 0.04 -1.04
CA LEU A 119 10.82 0.45 0.23
C LEU A 119 10.59 1.92 0.53
N SER A 120 10.70 2.79 -0.48
CA SER A 120 10.45 4.22 -0.31
C SER A 120 9.03 4.51 0.15
N LEU A 121 8.03 3.78 -0.37
CA LEU A 121 6.62 3.97 0.00
C LEU A 121 6.27 3.29 1.31
N TYR A 122 6.81 2.09 1.55
CA TYR A 122 6.42 1.24 2.68
C TYR A 122 6.48 2.00 4.00
N SER A 123 7.54 2.80 4.16
CA SER A 123 7.80 3.64 5.31
C SER A 123 6.61 4.52 5.74
N SER A 124 6.08 5.33 4.82
CA SER A 124 4.92 6.16 5.12
C SER A 124 3.62 5.36 5.05
N TRP A 125 3.57 4.28 4.26
CA TRP A 125 2.39 3.42 4.19
C TRP A 125 2.06 2.77 5.53
N CYS A 126 3.05 2.58 6.40
CA CYS A 126 2.88 2.10 7.76
C CYS A 126 1.96 2.98 8.63
N HIS A 127 1.64 4.23 8.26
CA HIS A 127 0.63 5.04 8.96
C HIS A 127 -0.81 4.52 8.75
N SER A 128 -1.04 3.68 7.74
CA SER A 128 -2.32 3.03 7.51
C SER A 128 -2.15 1.55 7.18
N ALA A 129 -2.65 0.69 8.06
CA ALA A 129 -2.64 -0.74 7.83
C ALA A 129 -3.34 -1.18 6.54
N ARG A 130 -4.49 -0.58 6.22
CA ARG A 130 -5.20 -0.84 4.97
C ARG A 130 -4.31 -0.56 3.76
N ALA A 131 -3.63 0.59 3.77
CA ALA A 131 -2.73 0.95 2.69
C ALA A 131 -1.52 0.01 2.63
N THR A 132 -0.92 -0.31 3.78
CA THR A 132 0.24 -1.23 3.86
C THR A 132 -0.08 -2.59 3.26
N ILE A 133 -1.21 -3.20 3.64
CA ILE A 133 -1.61 -4.51 3.10
C ILE A 133 -1.87 -4.39 1.59
N SER A 134 -2.55 -3.32 1.17
CA SER A 134 -2.81 -3.04 -0.24
C SER A 134 -1.52 -2.88 -1.08
N LEU A 135 -0.51 -2.23 -0.53
CA LEU A 135 0.80 -2.08 -1.16
C LEU A 135 1.53 -3.42 -1.27
N CYS A 136 1.51 -4.23 -0.22
CA CYS A 136 2.10 -5.57 -0.23
C CYS A 136 1.45 -6.46 -1.29
N LEU A 137 0.11 -6.42 -1.39
CA LEU A 137 -0.66 -7.14 -2.40
C LEU A 137 -0.33 -6.70 -3.83
N LEU A 138 -0.30 -5.39 -4.07
CA LEU A 138 0.04 -4.82 -5.36
C LEU A 138 1.47 -5.19 -5.80
N SER A 139 2.36 -5.33 -4.81
CA SER A 139 3.77 -5.63 -5.01
C SER A 139 4.10 -7.13 -5.01
N GLN A 140 3.07 -7.98 -4.96
CA GLN A 140 3.17 -9.45 -4.90
C GLN A 140 3.92 -9.99 -3.68
N VAL A 141 4.07 -9.21 -2.62
CA VAL A 141 4.75 -9.63 -1.38
C VAL A 141 3.73 -10.29 -0.43
N TYR A 142 3.18 -11.42 -0.84
CA TYR A 142 2.06 -12.08 -0.15
C TYR A 142 2.46 -12.64 1.22
N HIS A 143 3.70 -13.13 1.37
CA HIS A 143 4.21 -13.61 2.66
C HIS A 143 4.19 -12.48 3.70
N HIS A 144 4.78 -11.34 3.38
CA HIS A 144 4.82 -10.19 4.28
C HIS A 144 3.42 -9.65 4.59
N ALA A 145 2.51 -9.63 3.59
CA ALA A 145 1.11 -9.25 3.82
C ALA A 145 0.44 -10.15 4.88
N ASN A 146 0.72 -11.46 4.89
CA ASN A 146 0.22 -12.38 5.92
C ASN A 146 0.76 -12.02 7.30
N CYS A 147 2.07 -11.75 7.42
CA CYS A 147 2.70 -11.34 8.68
C CYS A 147 2.12 -10.03 9.22
N VAL A 148 1.91 -9.04 8.34
CA VAL A 148 1.26 -7.77 8.69
C VAL A 148 -0.14 -8.04 9.24
N ILE A 149 -0.99 -8.80 8.53
CA ILE A 149 -2.35 -9.10 9.02
C ILE A 149 -2.32 -9.83 10.37
N LEU A 150 -1.45 -10.83 10.53
CA LEU A 150 -1.29 -11.57 11.78
C LEU A 150 -0.94 -10.67 12.96
N SER A 151 0.04 -9.78 12.77
CA SER A 151 0.46 -8.84 13.81
C SER A 151 -0.67 -7.91 14.27
N MET A 152 -1.64 -7.63 13.39
CA MET A 152 -2.83 -6.84 13.73
C MET A 152 -3.89 -7.64 14.48
N VAL A 153 -4.03 -8.93 14.19
CA VAL A 153 -4.99 -9.83 14.85
C VAL A 153 -4.56 -10.09 16.28
N GLU A 154 -3.26 -10.31 16.51
CA GLU A 154 -2.69 -10.49 17.85
C GLU A 154 -2.88 -9.25 18.73
N GLU A 155 -2.96 -8.07 18.11
CA GLU A 155 -3.17 -6.79 18.80
C GLU A 155 -4.66 -6.39 18.92
N ASP A 156 -5.62 -7.34 18.89
CA ASP A 156 -7.11 -7.39 19.12
C ASP A 156 -7.93 -6.05 19.08
N ARG A 157 -7.38 -4.98 19.65
CA ARG A 157 -7.77 -3.57 19.53
C ARG A 157 -7.80 -3.03 18.08
N MET A 158 -7.11 -3.65 17.12
CA MET A 158 -7.08 -3.18 15.71
C MET A 158 -8.24 -3.68 14.84
N MET A 159 -8.96 -4.72 15.27
CA MET A 159 -9.87 -5.48 14.38
C MET A 159 -11.18 -4.75 14.05
N LYS A 160 -11.76 -3.98 14.99
CA LYS A 160 -13.18 -3.61 14.90
C LYS A 160 -13.54 -2.57 13.82
N PRO A 161 -12.74 -1.53 13.53
CA PRO A 161 -13.05 -0.59 12.44
C PRO A 161 -12.43 -0.98 11.08
N LEU A 162 -11.42 -1.85 11.06
CA LEU A 162 -10.57 -2.04 9.89
C LEU A 162 -11.13 -3.07 8.88
N ILE A 163 -11.86 -4.07 9.38
CA ILE A 163 -12.38 -5.23 8.62
C ILE A 163 -13.86 -5.03 8.26
N GLY A 164 -14.33 -3.78 8.24
CA GLY A 164 -15.65 -3.44 7.70
C GLY A 164 -15.64 -3.49 6.18
N ALA A 165 -15.86 -4.68 5.60
CA ALA A 165 -16.28 -4.98 4.21
C ALA A 165 -15.48 -4.43 3.01
N THR A 166 -14.64 -3.40 3.18
CA THR A 166 -14.13 -2.57 2.09
C THR A 166 -12.85 -3.13 1.48
N ILE A 167 -12.04 -3.81 2.29
CA ILE A 167 -10.69 -4.21 1.91
C ILE A 167 -10.74 -5.28 0.80
N VAL A 168 -11.50 -6.34 1.03
CA VAL A 168 -11.59 -7.49 0.12
C VAL A 168 -12.38 -7.19 -1.16
N VAL A 169 -13.56 -6.56 -1.03
CA VAL A 169 -14.45 -6.27 -2.19
C VAL A 169 -13.74 -5.32 -3.15
N PHE A 170 -12.97 -4.36 -2.61
CA PHE A 170 -12.17 -3.45 -3.42
C PHE A 170 -11.05 -4.18 -4.15
N TRP A 171 -10.39 -5.18 -3.54
CA TRP A 171 -9.31 -5.91 -4.20
C TRP A 171 -9.78 -6.90 -5.26
N LEU A 172 -10.89 -7.59 -5.00
CA LEU A 172 -11.46 -8.55 -5.94
C LEU A 172 -12.31 -7.88 -7.02
N GLU A 173 -12.68 -6.61 -6.95
CA GLU A 173 -13.42 -5.97 -8.04
C GLU A 173 -12.56 -5.04 -8.89
N LEU A 174 -11.38 -4.61 -8.41
CA LEU A 174 -10.60 -3.60 -9.11
C LEU A 174 -9.65 -4.14 -10.19
N PRO A 175 -9.60 -3.49 -11.36
CA PRO A 175 -8.70 -3.87 -12.46
C PRO A 175 -7.22 -3.91 -12.07
N SER A 176 -6.78 -3.05 -11.15
CA SER A 176 -5.37 -3.01 -10.70
C SER A 176 -4.90 -4.31 -10.05
N PHE A 177 -5.84 -5.09 -9.49
CA PHE A 177 -5.61 -6.40 -8.91
C PHE A 177 -6.02 -7.56 -9.82
N ALA A 178 -6.29 -7.31 -11.11
CA ALA A 178 -6.64 -8.37 -12.07
C ALA A 178 -5.58 -9.49 -12.13
N HIS A 179 -4.31 -9.16 -11.89
CA HIS A 179 -3.24 -10.15 -11.78
C HIS A 179 -3.46 -11.18 -10.66
N ILE A 180 -4.06 -10.77 -9.52
CA ILE A 180 -4.42 -11.69 -8.43
C ILE A 180 -5.54 -12.63 -8.88
N LYS A 181 -6.53 -12.12 -9.65
CA LYS A 181 -7.58 -12.97 -10.23
C LYS A 181 -7.02 -13.96 -11.23
N GLN A 182 -6.09 -13.53 -12.06
CA GLN A 182 -5.42 -14.42 -13.01
C GLN A 182 -4.63 -15.51 -12.27
N GLN A 183 -3.89 -15.15 -11.21
CA GLN A 183 -3.22 -16.11 -10.34
C GLN A 183 -4.19 -17.04 -9.60
N LEU A 184 -5.41 -16.59 -9.29
CA LEU A 184 -6.47 -17.42 -8.71
C LEU A 184 -7.01 -18.44 -9.73
N LEU A 185 -7.15 -18.04 -10.99
CA LEU A 185 -7.68 -18.88 -12.08
C LEU A 185 -6.65 -19.89 -12.61
N GLU A 186 -5.37 -19.55 -12.57
CA GLU A 186 -4.27 -20.43 -12.97
C GLU A 186 -3.79 -21.27 -11.77
N ASP A 187 -3.45 -22.55 -11.97
CA ASP A 187 -2.98 -23.47 -10.90
C ASP A 187 -1.61 -23.08 -10.28
N ARG A 188 -1.10 -21.89 -10.62
CA ARG A 188 0.13 -21.27 -10.12
C ARG A 188 -0.12 -20.32 -8.95
N MET A 189 -1.14 -20.61 -8.14
CA MET A 189 -1.38 -19.86 -6.92
C MET A 189 -0.22 -20.01 -5.93
N SER A 190 0.39 -18.89 -5.53
CA SER A 190 1.34 -18.91 -4.42
C SER A 190 0.65 -19.42 -3.15
N VAL A 191 1.32 -20.30 -2.41
CA VAL A 191 0.82 -20.85 -1.13
C VAL A 191 0.46 -19.72 -0.15
N TRP A 192 1.19 -18.60 -0.23
CA TRP A 192 1.01 -17.42 0.59
C TRP A 192 -0.24 -16.63 0.23
N LEU A 193 -0.59 -16.50 -1.06
CA LEU A 193 -1.83 -15.86 -1.47
C LEU A 193 -3.05 -16.68 -1.00
N LYS A 194 -3.00 -18.02 -1.12
CA LYS A 194 -4.04 -18.91 -0.56
C LYS A 194 -4.20 -18.67 0.95
N LYS A 195 -3.10 -18.72 1.70
CA LYS A 195 -3.10 -18.44 3.16
C LYS A 195 -3.67 -17.06 3.49
N LEU A 196 -3.33 -16.05 2.71
CA LEU A 196 -3.79 -14.67 2.90
C LEU A 196 -5.31 -14.57 2.75
N LEU A 197 -5.85 -15.16 1.67
CA LEU A 197 -7.28 -15.16 1.38
C LEU A 197 -8.07 -15.90 2.45
N TYR A 198 -7.61 -17.07 2.90
CA TYR A 198 -8.26 -17.79 3.99
C TYR A 198 -8.24 -17.02 5.31
N ARG A 199 -7.11 -16.37 5.64
CA ARG A 199 -7.04 -15.49 6.83
C ARG A 199 -8.03 -14.34 6.73
N LEU A 200 -8.07 -13.66 5.58
CA LEU A 200 -9.06 -12.60 5.37
C LEU A 200 -10.48 -13.11 5.57
N ILE A 201 -10.86 -14.26 4.99
CA ILE A 201 -12.19 -14.86 5.19
C ILE A 201 -12.50 -15.12 6.65
N MET A 202 -11.53 -15.60 7.43
CA MET A 202 -11.71 -15.83 8.86
C MET A 202 -11.87 -14.53 9.67
N LEU A 203 -11.30 -13.43 9.20
CA LEU A 203 -11.42 -12.12 9.84
C LEU A 203 -12.73 -11.39 9.48
N LEU A 204 -13.38 -11.76 8.37
CA LEU A 204 -14.59 -11.09 7.89
C LEU A 204 -15.84 -11.52 8.69
N PRO A 205 -16.76 -10.57 8.99
CA PRO A 205 -18.11 -10.92 9.45
C PRO A 205 -18.83 -11.78 8.40
N ARG A 206 -19.46 -12.88 8.84
CA ARG A 206 -20.16 -13.83 7.95
C ARG A 206 -21.29 -13.18 7.13
N ASP A 207 -21.89 -12.12 7.65
CA ASP A 207 -23.00 -11.41 7.01
C ASP A 207 -22.55 -10.34 6.00
N SER A 208 -21.25 -10.29 5.67
CA SER A 208 -20.72 -9.29 4.76
C SER A 208 -20.73 -9.77 3.30
N LYS A 209 -21.14 -8.89 2.37
CA LYS A 209 -21.04 -9.11 0.92
C LYS A 209 -19.62 -9.49 0.46
N ALA A 210 -18.61 -9.04 1.21
CA ALA A 210 -17.22 -9.36 1.01
C ALA A 210 -16.89 -10.84 1.25
N PHE A 211 -17.55 -11.46 2.24
CA PHE A 211 -17.44 -12.89 2.51
C PHE A 211 -18.11 -13.71 1.39
N GLU A 212 -19.30 -13.30 0.94
CA GLU A 212 -20.01 -13.96 -0.17
C GLU A 212 -19.17 -13.95 -1.46
N LEU A 213 -18.67 -12.78 -1.88
CA LEU A 213 -17.86 -12.64 -3.10
C LEU A 213 -16.55 -13.44 -3.04
N LEU A 214 -15.87 -13.47 -1.88
CA LEU A 214 -14.69 -14.30 -1.68
C LEU A 214 -15.02 -15.79 -1.72
N SER A 215 -16.08 -16.19 -1.05
CA SER A 215 -16.50 -17.60 -0.96
C SER A 215 -16.97 -18.11 -2.33
N GLU A 216 -17.62 -17.28 -3.13
CA GLU A 216 -18.01 -17.60 -4.50
C GLU A 216 -16.78 -17.69 -5.42
N SER A 217 -15.84 -16.73 -5.29
CA SER A 217 -14.59 -16.73 -6.06
C SER A 217 -13.69 -17.90 -5.72
N LEU A 218 -13.64 -18.34 -4.46
CA LEU A 218 -12.88 -19.53 -4.04
C LEU A 218 -13.65 -20.83 -4.26
N GLY A 219 -14.98 -20.80 -4.18
CA GLY A 219 -15.85 -21.97 -4.38
C GLY A 219 -15.98 -22.37 -5.84
N SER A 220 -15.78 -21.43 -6.77
CA SER A 220 -15.67 -21.66 -8.21
C SER A 220 -14.29 -22.16 -8.65
N LEU A 221 -13.31 -22.23 -7.74
CA LEU A 221 -12.00 -22.83 -8.03
C LEU A 221 -12.12 -24.36 -8.12
N PRO A 222 -11.42 -25.01 -9.06
CA PRO A 222 -11.39 -26.46 -9.15
C PRO A 222 -10.91 -27.05 -7.82
N LYS A 223 -11.76 -27.87 -7.19
CA LYS A 223 -11.44 -28.55 -5.92
C LYS A 223 -10.40 -29.64 -6.19
N HIS A 224 -9.12 -29.31 -6.09
CA HIS A 224 -8.06 -30.31 -6.02
C HIS A 224 -7.40 -30.30 -4.63
N ASN A 225 -7.69 -31.38 -3.90
CA ASN A 225 -6.97 -32.04 -2.82
C ASN A 225 -6.24 -31.19 -1.75
N SER A 226 -6.86 -31.19 -0.56
CA SER A 226 -6.28 -31.31 0.78
C SER A 226 -4.85 -30.80 1.01
N VAL A 227 -4.73 -29.61 1.59
CA VAL A 227 -3.55 -29.26 2.40
C VAL A 227 -3.94 -29.48 3.86
N GLY A 228 -3.27 -30.46 4.48
CA GLY A 228 -3.45 -30.85 5.86
C GLY A 228 -3.25 -29.68 6.82
N THR A 229 -4.18 -29.58 7.75
CA THR A 229 -4.27 -28.56 8.79
C THR A 229 -3.24 -28.81 9.88
N GLN A 230 -1.98 -28.44 9.66
CA GLN A 230 -1.01 -28.21 10.73
C GLN A 230 -0.13 -27.02 10.32
N PHE A 231 -0.40 -25.85 10.92
CA PHE A 231 0.37 -24.63 10.69
C PHE A 231 0.87 -24.11 12.04
N GLU A 232 1.95 -24.70 12.54
CA GLU A 232 2.76 -24.11 13.60
C GLU A 232 3.61 -22.98 13.00
N CYS A 233 3.51 -21.80 13.60
CA CYS A 233 4.35 -20.65 13.27
C CYS A 233 5.71 -20.86 13.91
N ALA A 234 6.65 -21.48 13.20
CA ALA A 234 8.05 -21.43 13.59
C ALA A 234 8.56 -20.00 13.33
N SER A 235 9.02 -19.37 14.43
CA SER A 235 9.84 -18.16 14.53
C SER A 235 10.33 -17.58 13.21
N CYS A 236 10.04 -16.29 13.00
CA CYS A 236 10.57 -15.45 11.92
C CYS A 236 12.06 -15.75 11.67
N GLY A 237 12.34 -16.53 10.64
CA GLY A 237 13.67 -16.99 10.27
C GLY A 237 13.67 -17.25 8.77
N ASN A 238 14.42 -16.42 8.06
CA ASN A 238 14.63 -16.41 6.61
C ASN A 238 14.32 -17.74 5.90
N GLN A 239 13.23 -17.80 5.13
CA GLN A 239 13.04 -18.83 4.12
C GLN A 239 12.74 -18.17 2.77
N HIS A 240 13.85 -18.03 2.06
CA HIS A 240 14.00 -17.94 0.62
C HIS A 240 13.14 -19.01 -0.06
N LEU A 241 12.04 -18.63 -0.72
CA LEU A 241 11.40 -19.40 -1.79
C LEU A 241 10.34 -18.53 -2.50
N GLU A 242 10.79 -17.63 -3.37
CA GLU A 242 9.94 -17.03 -4.41
C GLU A 242 10.75 -16.68 -5.68
N THR A 243 11.87 -17.39 -5.88
CA THR A 243 12.56 -17.45 -7.17
C THR A 243 12.26 -18.83 -7.75
N LEU A 244 11.83 -18.85 -9.02
CA LEU A 244 11.49 -20.00 -9.88
C LEU A 244 9.98 -20.23 -10.04
N GLN A 245 9.43 -19.63 -11.10
CA GLN A 245 8.53 -20.34 -12.01
C GLN A 245 8.42 -19.65 -13.40
N LEU A 246 9.54 -19.18 -13.95
CA LEU A 246 9.70 -18.86 -15.38
C LEU A 246 11.18 -19.02 -15.77
N ALA A 247 11.69 -20.26 -15.81
CA ALA A 247 12.94 -20.56 -16.48
C ALA A 247 12.86 -22.01 -16.99
N ASP A 248 12.99 -22.17 -18.31
CA ASP A 248 13.17 -23.45 -18.97
C ASP A 248 14.41 -24.16 -18.41
N PRO A 249 14.38 -25.51 -18.26
CA PRO A 249 15.44 -26.24 -17.59
C PRO A 249 16.54 -26.63 -18.59
N ASP A 250 17.28 -25.66 -19.14
CA ASP A 250 18.50 -25.93 -19.92
C ASP A 250 19.37 -24.65 -20.01
N ASP A 251 19.94 -24.20 -18.90
CA ASP A 251 21.17 -23.38 -18.96
C ASP A 251 21.91 -23.41 -17.60
N GLU A 252 22.85 -24.36 -17.47
CA GLU A 252 23.84 -24.35 -16.39
C GLU A 252 24.89 -23.29 -16.70
N ASN A 253 24.71 -22.07 -16.16
CA ASN A 253 25.76 -21.18 -15.66
C ASN A 253 25.20 -19.76 -15.49
N GLN A 254 24.96 -19.32 -14.23
CA GLN A 254 25.33 -17.95 -13.81
C GLN A 254 25.12 -17.71 -12.30
N ASP A 255 26.25 -17.38 -11.69
CA ASP A 255 26.47 -16.37 -10.64
C ASP A 255 25.64 -16.42 -9.35
N ILE A 256 26.31 -16.86 -8.28
CA ILE A 256 25.98 -16.59 -6.89
C ILE A 256 26.27 -15.10 -6.63
N GLY A 257 25.39 -14.23 -7.12
CA GLY A 257 25.46 -12.78 -6.94
C GLY A 257 24.47 -12.27 -5.88
N ASN A 258 25.01 -11.68 -4.81
CA ASN A 258 24.35 -10.76 -3.86
C ASN A 258 23.20 -11.27 -2.95
N THR A 259 23.56 -11.98 -1.88
CA THR A 259 22.73 -12.11 -0.66
C THR A 259 22.53 -10.80 0.14
N LYS A 260 23.11 -9.67 -0.30
CA LYS A 260 22.89 -8.33 0.28
C LYS A 260 21.71 -7.56 -0.31
N ASP A 261 21.13 -8.03 -1.42
CA ASP A 261 20.03 -7.37 -2.12
C ASP A 261 18.63 -7.91 -1.74
N ALA A 262 18.53 -8.77 -0.73
CA ALA A 262 17.22 -9.21 -0.22
C ALA A 262 16.51 -8.11 0.59
N ILE A 263 15.20 -8.00 0.45
CA ILE A 263 14.37 -7.12 1.29
C ILE A 263 14.33 -7.70 2.72
N ASN A 264 14.68 -6.90 3.72
CA ASN A 264 14.58 -7.30 5.12
C ASN A 264 13.13 -7.12 5.63
N PHE A 265 12.27 -8.08 5.33
CA PHE A 265 10.86 -8.06 5.74
C PHE A 265 10.65 -8.04 7.26
N ALA A 266 11.59 -8.60 8.05
CA ALA A 266 11.51 -8.54 9.51
C ALA A 266 11.61 -7.09 10.02
N SER A 267 12.59 -6.33 9.53
CA SER A 267 12.74 -4.91 9.89
C SER A 267 11.53 -4.06 9.45
N LEU A 268 10.94 -4.38 8.30
CA LEU A 268 9.73 -3.71 7.80
C LEU A 268 8.53 -3.99 8.71
N LEU A 269 8.37 -5.24 9.16
CA LEU A 269 7.30 -5.62 10.07
C LEU A 269 7.44 -4.91 11.42
N GLU A 270 8.65 -4.84 11.97
CA GLU A 270 8.92 -4.09 13.21
C GLU A 270 8.58 -2.61 13.07
N LYS A 271 8.97 -1.98 11.94
CA LYS A 271 8.63 -0.58 11.65
C LYS A 271 7.11 -0.38 11.58
N PHE A 272 6.41 -1.27 10.88
CA PHE A 272 4.96 -1.26 10.80
C PHE A 272 4.31 -1.34 12.18
N MET A 273 4.70 -2.33 13.00
CA MET A 273 4.16 -2.50 14.34
C MET A 273 4.44 -1.28 15.23
N HIS A 274 5.65 -0.70 15.15
CA HIS A 274 6.01 0.48 15.92
C HIS A 274 5.11 1.68 15.60
N ILE A 275 4.93 1.99 14.31
CA ILE A 275 4.10 3.12 13.86
C ILE A 275 2.64 2.88 14.23
N GLN A 276 2.12 1.68 14.03
CA GLN A 276 0.75 1.36 14.40
C GLN A 276 0.53 1.50 15.91
N ARG A 277 1.39 0.94 16.76
CA ARG A 277 1.29 1.12 18.22
C ARG A 277 1.30 2.59 18.62
N LYS A 278 2.16 3.42 17.99
CA LYS A 278 2.21 4.88 18.21
C LYS A 278 0.85 5.52 17.90
N PHE A 279 0.24 5.16 16.76
CA PHE A 279 -1.08 5.64 16.34
C PHE A 279 -2.19 5.24 17.32
N PHE A 280 -2.25 3.97 17.74
CA PHE A 280 -3.26 3.51 18.70
C PHE A 280 -3.12 4.17 20.07
N ASN A 281 -1.88 4.35 20.55
CA ASN A 281 -1.61 5.05 21.80
C ASN A 281 -2.08 6.51 21.72
N HIS A 282 -1.85 7.20 20.60
CA HIS A 282 -2.35 8.56 20.36
C HIS A 282 -3.89 8.62 20.44
N LEU A 283 -4.58 7.72 19.73
CA LEU A 283 -6.05 7.65 19.76
C LEU A 283 -6.59 7.38 21.17
N LYS A 284 -5.95 6.47 21.92
CA LYS A 284 -6.33 6.15 23.30
C LYS A 284 -6.20 7.37 24.22
N THR A 285 -5.08 8.09 24.14
CA THR A 285 -4.86 9.31 24.92
C THR A 285 -5.90 10.38 24.61
N LYS A 286 -6.24 10.56 23.33
CA LYS A 286 -7.30 11.49 22.88
C LYS A 286 -8.68 11.12 23.45
N MET A 287 -9.05 9.83 23.41
CA MET A 287 -10.31 9.35 24.00
C MET A 287 -10.39 9.56 25.51
N LEU A 288 -9.28 9.32 26.24
CA LEU A 288 -9.21 9.56 27.69
C LEU A 288 -9.34 11.05 28.02
N LEU A 289 -8.66 11.92 27.28
CA LEU A 289 -8.77 13.38 27.43
C LEU A 289 -10.20 13.88 27.15
N GLN A 290 -10.88 13.32 26.15
CA GLN A 290 -12.28 13.66 25.86
C GLN A 290 -13.22 13.23 27.00
N ARG A 291 -13.03 12.03 27.57
CA ARG A 291 -13.82 11.57 28.72
C ARG A 291 -13.62 12.41 29.97
N HIS A 292 -12.39 12.84 30.24
CA HIS A 292 -12.12 13.75 31.36
C HIS A 292 -12.77 15.12 31.15
N LYS A 293 -12.74 15.68 29.93
CA LYS A 293 -13.41 16.95 29.61
C LYS A 293 -14.93 16.87 29.79
N SER A 294 -15.57 15.78 29.35
CA SER A 294 -17.02 15.58 29.54
C SER A 294 -17.42 15.38 31.00
N ALA A 295 -16.55 14.76 31.81
CA ALA A 295 -16.80 14.55 33.25
C ALA A 295 -16.55 15.81 34.10
N SER A 296 -15.70 16.74 33.64
CA SER A 296 -15.48 18.04 34.30
C SER A 296 -16.50 19.13 33.92
N SER A 297 -17.31 18.88 32.89
CA SER A 297 -18.36 19.80 32.41
C SER A 297 -19.77 19.39 32.83
N SER A 298 -19.90 18.39 33.70
CA SER A 298 -21.16 17.92 34.32
C SER A 298 -21.09 18.16 35.82
#